data_AF-A0A7W0TYK8-F1
#
_entry.id   AF-A0A7W0TYK8-F1
#
_cell.length_a   1.000
_cell.length_b   1.000
_cell.length_c   1.000
_cell.angle_alpha   90.00
_cell.angle_beta   90.00
_cell.angle_gamma   90.00
#
_symmetry.space_group_name_H-M   'P 1'
#
loop_
_entity.id
_entity.type
_entity.pdbx_description
1 polymer ?
#
loop_
_entity_poly.entity_id
_entity_poly.type
_entity_poly.pdbx_seq_one_letter_code
_entity_poly.pdbx_strand_id
1 'polypeptide(L)'
;PEGATLEAALPILGVDGTEAGAVPADSPVRGEAAAKSGTTVVGDLLNQRPLLLGKASAGFMTGRSGRDVVYATFVNDVPFAQIEDIFAIVADQGALAAALYEAI
;
A
#
# COMPACT_ATOMS: atom_id res chain seq x y z
N PRO A 1 -24.30 -8.77 0.02
CA PRO A 1 -23.55 -9.89 0.65
C PRO A 1 -22.11 -10.02 0.13
N GLU A 2 -21.90 -9.57 -1.10
CA GLU A 2 -20.68 -9.62 -1.90
C GLU A 2 -19.63 -8.62 -1.42
N GLY A 3 -20.03 -7.48 -0.86
CA GLY A 3 -19.11 -6.45 -0.34
C GLY A 3 -18.24 -6.96 0.81
N ALA A 4 -18.85 -7.60 1.81
CA ALA A 4 -18.12 -8.20 2.92
C ALA A 4 -17.18 -9.34 2.46
N THR A 5 -17.60 -10.12 1.46
CA THR A 5 -16.75 -11.16 0.86
C THR A 5 -15.57 -10.57 0.11
N LEU A 6 -15.77 -9.47 -0.62
CA LEU A 6 -14.70 -8.76 -1.32
C LEU A 6 -13.69 -8.19 -0.32
N GLU A 7 -14.16 -7.52 0.73
CA GLU A 7 -13.32 -6.95 1.78
C GLU A 7 -12.49 -8.02 2.50
N ALA A 8 -13.12 -9.14 2.86
CA ALA A 8 -12.44 -10.29 3.46
C ALA A 8 -11.42 -10.98 2.53
N ALA A 9 -11.48 -10.72 1.22
CA ALA A 9 -10.51 -11.25 0.26
C ALA A 9 -9.31 -10.33 0.05
N LEU A 10 -9.30 -9.13 0.63
CA LEU A 10 -8.19 -8.19 0.52
C LEU A 10 -7.07 -8.55 1.52
N PRO A 11 -5.80 -8.41 1.12
CA PRO A 11 -4.69 -8.47 2.06
C PRO A 11 -4.84 -7.51 3.23
N ILE A 12 -4.47 -7.96 4.43
CA ILE A 12 -4.47 -7.17 5.65
C ILE A 12 -3.10 -6.51 5.83
N LEU A 13 -3.09 -5.18 5.97
CA LEU A 13 -1.90 -4.34 6.05
C LEU A 13 -0.97 -4.77 7.19
N GLY A 14 0.29 -5.11 6.86
CA GLY A 14 1.30 -5.58 7.80
C GLY A 14 1.07 -7.00 8.35
N VAL A 15 0.06 -7.72 7.87
CA VAL A 15 -0.30 -9.06 8.35
C VAL A 15 -0.09 -10.12 7.28
N ASP A 16 -0.67 -9.96 6.09
CA ASP A 16 -0.66 -11.01 5.07
C ASP A 16 -0.65 -10.49 3.62
N GLY A 17 -0.66 -11.46 2.69
CA GLY A 17 -0.72 -11.19 1.26
C GLY A 17 0.40 -10.28 0.78
N THR A 18 0.07 -9.40 -0.16
CA THR A 18 1.02 -8.46 -0.74
C THR A 18 1.33 -7.25 0.15
N GLU A 19 0.62 -7.08 1.27
CA GLU A 19 0.76 -5.94 2.18
C GLU A 19 1.47 -6.33 3.50
N ALA A 20 1.86 -7.60 3.65
CA ALA A 20 2.50 -8.13 4.87
C ALA A 20 3.75 -7.35 5.30
N GLY A 21 4.53 -6.85 4.33
CA GLY A 21 5.74 -6.08 4.57
C GLY A 21 5.57 -4.56 4.50
N ALA A 22 4.34 -4.05 4.40
CA ALA A 22 4.10 -2.62 4.17
C ALA A 22 4.37 -1.75 5.41
N VAL A 23 4.25 -2.32 6.61
CA VAL A 23 4.51 -1.62 7.87
C VAL A 23 5.29 -2.50 8.86
N PRO A 24 6.06 -1.90 9.79
CA PRO A 24 6.69 -2.61 10.89
C PRO A 24 5.69 -3.35 11.79
N ALA A 25 6.18 -4.36 12.52
CA ALA A 25 5.35 -5.17 13.42
C ALA A 25 4.72 -4.38 14.58
N ASP A 26 5.35 -3.28 15.00
CA ASP A 26 4.90 -2.38 16.05
C ASP A 26 4.11 -1.16 15.53
N SER A 27 3.83 -1.11 14.22
CA SER A 27 3.06 -0.03 13.63
C SER A 27 1.60 -0.03 14.12
N PRO A 28 1.05 1.11 14.56
CA PRO A 28 -0.31 1.18 15.10
C PRO A 28 -1.42 0.89 14.06
N VAL A 29 -1.14 1.02 12.76
CA VAL A 29 -2.09 0.72 11.68
C VAL A 29 -2.05 -0.75 11.24
N ARG A 30 -1.14 -1.54 11.79
CA ARG A 30 -1.00 -2.96 11.45
C ARG A 30 -2.28 -3.71 11.80
N GLY A 31 -2.92 -4.32 10.81
CA GLY A 31 -4.19 -5.04 10.99
C GLY A 31 -5.44 -4.17 10.85
N GLU A 32 -5.31 -2.85 10.74
CA GLU A 32 -6.44 -1.90 10.75
C GLU A 32 -6.92 -1.52 9.34
N ALA A 33 -6.26 -2.06 8.30
CA ALA A 33 -6.60 -1.81 6.90
C ALA A 33 -6.54 -3.09 6.07
N ALA A 34 -7.51 -3.24 5.17
CA ALA A 34 -7.57 -4.31 4.18
C ALA A 34 -7.50 -3.67 2.79
N ALA A 35 -6.47 -3.99 2.00
CA ALA A 35 -6.20 -3.27 0.76
C ALA A 35 -5.59 -4.13 -0.35
N LYS A 36 -5.95 -3.80 -1.59
CA LYS A 36 -5.34 -4.38 -2.77
C LYS A 36 -4.15 -3.54 -3.23
N SER A 37 -3.02 -4.22 -3.43
CA SER A 37 -1.86 -3.69 -4.12
C SER A 37 -2.01 -3.69 -5.65
N GLY A 38 -1.34 -2.77 -6.32
CA GLY A 38 -1.06 -2.86 -7.75
C GLY A 38 0.33 -2.32 -8.04
N THR A 39 1.18 -3.07 -8.75
CA THR A 39 2.55 -2.66 -9.08
C THR A 39 2.81 -2.90 -10.55
N THR A 40 3.35 -1.91 -11.26
CA THR A 40 3.77 -2.04 -12.66
C THR A 40 5.11 -1.36 -12.86
N VAL A 41 6.07 -2.14 -13.36
CA VAL A 41 7.41 -1.69 -13.70
C VAL A 41 7.59 -1.79 -15.21
N VAL A 42 8.20 -0.76 -15.79
CA VAL A 42 8.55 -0.68 -17.21
C VAL A 42 10.01 -0.28 -17.37
N GLY A 43 10.57 -0.45 -18.57
CA GLY A 43 11.86 0.11 -18.93
C GLY A 43 11.72 1.56 -19.41
N ASP A 44 12.47 2.48 -18.81
CA ASP A 44 12.70 3.83 -19.32
C ASP A 44 13.89 3.79 -20.29
N LEU A 45 13.60 3.54 -21.57
CA LEU A 45 14.61 3.39 -22.62
C LEU A 45 15.37 4.69 -22.91
N LEU A 46 14.81 5.86 -22.58
CA LEU A 46 15.50 7.13 -22.78
C LEU A 46 16.64 7.29 -21.78
N ASN A 47 16.41 6.92 -20.52
CA ASN A 47 17.39 7.07 -19.45
C ASN A 47 18.11 5.76 -19.07
N GLN A 48 17.85 4.67 -19.80
CA GLN A 48 18.47 3.35 -19.61
C GLN A 48 18.36 2.85 -18.17
N ARG A 49 17.17 3.00 -17.57
CA ARG A 49 16.87 2.62 -16.18
C ARG A 49 15.47 2.03 -16.07
N PRO A 50 15.13 1.29 -15.00
CA PRO A 50 13.75 0.90 -14.76
C PRO A 50 12.93 2.08 -14.22
N LEU A 51 11.63 2.03 -14.49
CA LEU A 51 10.64 2.99 -14.02
C LEU A 51 9.50 2.24 -13.37
N LEU A 52 9.19 2.60 -12.13
CA LEU A 52 7.94 2.20 -11.51
C LEU A 52 6.84 3.07 -12.12
N LEU A 53 6.15 2.54 -13.14
CA LEU A 53 5.06 3.22 -13.82
C LEU A 53 3.92 3.50 -12.83
N GLY A 54 3.62 2.54 -11.95
CA GLY A 54 2.63 2.73 -10.91
C GLY A 54 2.77 1.75 -9.76
N LYS A 55 2.56 2.27 -8.55
CA LYS A 55 2.30 1.53 -7.33
C LYS A 55 1.05 2.08 -6.66
N ALA A 56 0.07 1.22 -6.47
CA ALA A 56 -1.18 1.52 -5.80
C ALA A 56 -1.34 0.69 -4.52
N SER A 57 -2.05 1.26 -3.56
CA SER A 57 -2.68 0.55 -2.44
C SER A 57 -4.04 1.20 -2.15
N ALA A 58 -5.12 0.44 -2.25
CA ALA A 58 -6.48 0.93 -2.08
C ALA A 58 -7.37 -0.10 -1.41
N GLY A 59 -8.26 0.36 -0.53
CA GLY A 59 -9.17 -0.50 0.20
C GLY A 59 -9.86 0.22 1.36
N PHE A 60 -10.11 -0.55 2.42
CA PHE A 60 -10.85 -0.12 3.59
C PHE A 60 -9.92 0.01 4.80
N MET A 61 -10.25 0.93 5.70
CA MET A 61 -9.51 1.18 6.92
C MET A 61 -10.46 1.62 8.02
N THR A 62 -10.25 1.14 9.23
CA THR A 62 -10.85 1.70 10.45
C THR A 62 -9.83 2.64 11.08
N GLY A 63 -10.11 3.93 11.10
CA GLY A 63 -9.23 4.94 11.68
C GLY A 63 -9.10 4.80 13.19
N ARG A 64 -8.14 5.50 13.80
CA ARG A 64 -7.92 5.50 15.25
C ARG A 64 -9.16 5.93 16.05
N SER A 65 -9.99 6.81 15.50
CA SER A 65 -11.26 7.18 16.17
C SER A 65 -12.33 6.08 16.14
N GLY A 66 -12.09 4.98 15.41
CA GLY A 66 -13.07 3.96 15.08
C GLY A 66 -13.92 4.30 13.85
N ARG A 67 -13.60 5.37 13.12
CA ARG A 67 -14.31 5.75 11.89
C ARG A 67 -13.83 4.93 10.70
N ASP A 68 -14.76 4.25 10.03
CA ASP A 68 -14.48 3.54 8.80
C ASP A 68 -14.33 4.50 7.61
N VAL A 69 -13.33 4.25 6.77
CA VAL A 69 -13.05 4.99 5.56
C VAL A 69 -12.61 4.07 4.42
N VAL A 70 -12.83 4.55 3.20
CA VAL A 70 -12.15 4.03 2.01
C VAL A 70 -10.93 4.89 1.77
N TYR A 71 -9.79 4.27 1.46
CA TYR A 71 -8.57 4.97 1.10
C TYR A 71 -8.00 4.45 -0.22
N ALA A 72 -7.26 5.31 -0.91
CA ALA A 72 -6.52 4.94 -2.09
C ALA A 72 -5.27 5.82 -2.22
N THR A 73 -4.14 5.18 -2.47
CA THR A 73 -2.84 5.81 -2.66
C THR A 73 -2.26 5.34 -3.98
N PHE A 74 -1.73 6.28 -4.76
CA PHE A 74 -1.14 6.02 -6.08
C PHE A 74 0.17 6.79 -6.19
N VAL A 75 1.24 6.06 -6.45
CA VAL A 75 2.59 6.59 -6.68
C VAL A 75 3.02 6.16 -8.07
N ASN A 76 3.29 7.12 -8.95
CA ASN A 76 3.57 6.87 -10.36
C ASN A 76 4.91 7.47 -10.77
N ASP A 77 5.44 6.97 -11.87
CA ASP A 77 6.60 7.52 -12.57
C ASP A 77 7.84 7.70 -11.68
N VAL A 78 8.12 6.73 -10.81
CA VAL A 78 9.29 6.75 -9.92
C VAL A 78 10.44 5.96 -10.54
N PRO A 79 11.54 6.60 -10.95
CA PRO A 79 12.73 5.89 -11.39
C PRO A 79 13.42 5.24 -10.20
N PHE A 80 13.99 4.05 -10.41
CA PHE A 80 14.72 3.34 -9.37
C PHE A 80 15.97 2.66 -9.92
N ALA A 81 16.87 2.21 -9.05
CA ALA A 81 18.14 1.61 -9.46
C ALA A 81 18.13 0.08 -9.38
N GLN A 82 17.50 -0.48 -8.34
CA GLN A 82 17.41 -1.92 -8.09
C GLN A 82 16.01 -2.29 -7.57
N ILE A 83 15.59 -3.55 -7.74
CA ILE A 83 14.23 -3.99 -7.40
C ILE A 83 13.91 -3.73 -5.92
N GLU A 84 14.92 -3.79 -5.06
CA GLU A 84 14.81 -3.57 -3.62
C GLU A 84 14.32 -2.15 -3.28
N ASP A 85 14.58 -1.17 -4.15
CA ASP A 85 14.09 0.21 -3.97
C ASP A 85 12.56 0.28 -4.00
N ILE A 86 11.89 -0.68 -4.64
CA ILE A 86 10.41 -0.77 -4.66
C ILE A 86 9.88 -1.05 -3.25
N PHE A 87 10.61 -1.77 -2.41
CA PHE A 87 10.19 -2.01 -1.02
C PHE A 87 10.22 -0.75 -0.17
N ALA A 88 11.12 0.20 -0.46
CA ALA A 88 11.08 1.51 0.19
C ALA A 88 9.79 2.27 -0.18
N ILE A 89 9.39 2.22 -1.45
CA ILE A 89 8.13 2.85 -1.91
C ILE A 89 6.90 2.16 -1.28
N VAL A 90 6.94 0.84 -1.09
CA VAL A 90 5.92 0.10 -0.34
C VAL A 90 5.86 0.59 1.11
N ALA A 91 7.01 0.74 1.78
CA ALA A 91 7.08 1.25 3.15
C ALA A 91 6.56 2.69 3.26
N ASP A 92 6.84 3.55 2.28
CA ASP A 92 6.32 4.92 2.21
C ASP A 92 4.79 4.94 2.10
N GLN A 93 4.20 4.02 1.32
CA GLN A 93 2.73 3.85 1.28
C GLN A 93 2.17 3.35 2.61
N GLY A 94 2.88 2.46 3.30
CA GLY A 94 2.52 2.04 4.66
C GLY A 94 2.57 3.20 5.66
N ALA A 95 3.55 4.08 5.56
CA ALA A 95 3.64 5.29 6.37
C ALA A 95 2.50 6.27 6.07
N LEU A 96 2.10 6.41 4.81
CA LEU A 96 0.92 7.21 4.43
C LEU A 96 -0.37 6.60 5.02
N ALA A 97 -0.53 5.28 4.98
CA ALA A 97 -1.65 4.59 5.62
C ALA A 97 -1.65 4.82 7.14
N ALA A 98 -0.49 4.75 7.80
CA ALA A 98 -0.37 5.04 9.23
C ALA A 98 -0.77 6.48 9.55
N ALA A 99 -0.35 7.46 8.73
CA ALA A 99 -0.72 8.84 8.91
C ALA A 99 -2.23 9.08 8.74
N LEU A 100 -2.87 8.42 7.75
CA LEU A 100 -4.33 8.47 7.59
C LEU A 100 -5.04 7.87 8.80
N TYR A 101 -4.59 6.71 9.26
CA TYR A 101 -5.16 6.02 10.42
C TYR A 101 -5.13 6.90 11.68
N GLU A 102 -4.01 7.57 11.96
CA GLU A 102 -3.89 8.47 13.12
C GLU A 102 -4.75 9.73 12.98
N ALA A 103 -4.98 10.20 11.76
CA ALA A 103 -5.74 11.42 11.49
C ALA A 103 -7.27 11.24 11.47
N ILE A 104 -7.75 9.99 11.46
CA ILE A 104 -9.16 9.65 11.23
C ILE A 104 -9.76 8.99 12.43
#